data_AF-A0A3P8K416-F1
#
_entry.id   AF-A0A3P8K416-F1
#
_cell.length_a   1.000
_cell.length_b   1.000
_cell.length_c   1.000
_cell.angle_alpha   90.00
_cell.angle_beta   90.00
_cell.angle_gamma   90.00
#
_symmetry.space_group_name_H-M   'P 1'
#
loop_
_entity.id
_entity.type
_entity.pdbx_description
1 polymer ?
#
loop_
_entity_poly.entity_id
_entity_poly.type
_entity_poly.pdbx_seq_one_letter_code
_entity_poly.pdbx_strand_id
1 'polypeptide(L)'
;MTRILHQRGITFQVWDDVVADPDIATVVRGMKLMDNSYPDLVIALGGGSVIDAAKAVIFALAQTRPDARRERPASWRSPPPAAQALK
;
A
#
# COMPACT_ATOMS: atom_id res chain seq x y z
N MET A 1 -6.10 10.47 13.82
CA MET A 1 -5.12 10.29 12.73
C MET A 1 -5.33 11.31 11.60
N THR A 2 -6.47 11.28 10.91
CA THR A 2 -6.78 12.14 9.74
C THR A 2 -6.55 13.63 9.96
N ARG A 3 -6.86 14.17 11.15
CA ARG A 3 -6.56 15.55 11.53
C ARG A 3 -5.10 15.95 11.29
N ILE A 4 -4.14 15.08 11.65
CA ILE A 4 -2.70 15.37 11.51
C ILE A 4 -2.31 15.40 10.03
N LEU A 5 -2.86 14.49 9.23
CA LEU A 5 -2.62 14.45 7.78
C LEU A 5 -3.18 15.71 7.11
N HIS A 6 -4.40 16.10 7.45
CA HIS A 6 -5.03 17.31 6.94
C HIS A 6 -4.24 18.59 7.33
N GLN A 7 -3.83 18.71 8.60
CA GLN A 7 -3.04 19.84 9.08
C GLN A 7 -1.66 19.96 8.39
N ARG A 8 -1.12 18.86 7.89
CA ARG A 8 0.15 18.83 7.15
C ARG A 8 -0.02 18.95 5.64
N GLY A 9 -1.25 19.16 5.13
CA GLY A 9 -1.53 19.24 3.70
C GLY A 9 -1.30 17.93 2.95
N ILE A 10 -1.35 16.79 3.65
CA ILE A 10 -1.19 15.46 3.03
C ILE A 10 -2.56 15.03 2.51
N THR A 11 -2.67 14.84 1.19
CA THR A 11 -3.86 14.25 0.56
C THR A 11 -4.01 12.79 1.00
N PHE A 12 -5.20 12.41 1.44
CA PHE A 12 -5.50 11.03 1.84
C PHE A 12 -6.91 10.63 1.43
N GLN A 13 -7.12 9.33 1.32
CA GLN A 13 -8.44 8.71 1.16
C GLN A 13 -8.63 7.69 2.28
N VAL A 14 -9.86 7.59 2.79
CA VAL A 14 -10.23 6.62 3.83
C VAL A 14 -10.93 5.44 3.18
N TRP A 15 -10.57 4.24 3.63
CA TRP A 15 -11.26 2.99 3.33
C TRP A 15 -11.60 2.32 4.66
N ASP A 16 -12.89 2.29 4.99
CA ASP A 16 -13.43 1.85 6.28
C ASP A 16 -14.42 0.68 6.16
N ASP A 17 -14.60 0.12 4.97
CA ASP A 17 -15.45 -1.07 4.70
C ASP A 17 -14.84 -2.40 5.21
N VAL A 18 -13.74 -2.36 5.97
CA VAL A 18 -13.04 -3.57 6.40
C VAL A 18 -13.74 -4.18 7.60
N VAL A 19 -14.26 -5.39 7.43
CA VAL A 19 -14.86 -6.21 8.48
C VAL A 19 -13.86 -7.23 9.04
N ALA A 20 -14.20 -7.84 10.18
CA ALA A 20 -13.46 -8.99 10.69
C ALA A 20 -13.50 -10.13 9.64
N ASP A 21 -12.39 -10.86 9.51
CA ASP A 21 -12.19 -11.88 8.48
C ASP A 21 -12.53 -11.38 7.07
N PRO A 22 -11.73 -10.44 6.51
CA PRO A 22 -12.05 -9.77 5.26
C PRO A 22 -12.16 -10.77 4.11
N ASP A 23 -13.27 -10.69 3.38
CA ASP A 23 -13.53 -11.54 2.22
C ASP A 23 -12.85 -10.99 0.95
N ILE A 24 -12.88 -11.81 -0.12
CA ILE A 24 -12.32 -11.45 -1.42
C ILE A 24 -12.99 -10.17 -1.96
N ALA A 25 -14.29 -10.00 -1.75
CA ALA A 25 -15.01 -8.81 -2.23
C ALA A 25 -14.48 -7.53 -1.57
N THR A 26 -14.17 -7.59 -0.27
CA THR A 26 -13.54 -6.50 0.49
C THR A 26 -12.16 -6.17 -0.08
N VAL A 27 -11.32 -7.16 -0.32
CA VAL A 27 -10.01 -6.96 -0.96
C VAL A 27 -10.16 -6.32 -2.35
N VAL A 28 -11.10 -6.79 -3.18
CA VAL A 28 -11.35 -6.22 -4.51
C VAL A 28 -11.80 -4.75 -4.44
N ARG A 29 -12.64 -4.37 -3.47
CA ARG A 29 -13.02 -2.96 -3.25
C ARG A 29 -11.79 -2.11 -2.87
N GLY A 30 -10.96 -2.62 -1.96
CA GLY A 30 -9.69 -1.97 -1.59
C GLY A 30 -8.74 -1.81 -2.77
N MET A 31 -8.63 -2.83 -3.64
CA MET A 31 -7.84 -2.76 -4.87
C MET A 31 -8.31 -1.65 -5.80
N LYS A 32 -9.63 -1.55 -6.05
CA LYS A 32 -10.20 -0.47 -6.90
C LYS A 32 -9.91 0.92 -6.31
N LEU A 33 -10.00 1.07 -5.00
CA LEU A 33 -9.73 2.35 -4.34
C LEU A 33 -8.25 2.74 -4.45
N MET A 34 -7.34 1.81 -4.16
CA MET A 34 -5.89 2.05 -4.33
C MET A 34 -5.49 2.28 -5.78
N ASP A 35 -6.20 1.67 -6.73
CA ASP A 35 -5.95 1.86 -8.15
C ASP A 35 -6.33 3.28 -8.61
N ASN A 36 -7.50 3.76 -8.18
CA ASN A 36 -7.98 5.10 -8.51
C ASN A 36 -7.16 6.22 -7.84
N SER A 37 -6.70 5.99 -6.61
CA SER A 37 -5.97 7.00 -5.82
C SER A 37 -4.45 6.91 -5.95
N TYR A 38 -3.94 5.76 -6.36
CA TYR A 38 -2.52 5.44 -6.52
C TYR A 38 -1.63 5.97 -5.37
N PRO A 39 -1.88 5.59 -4.11
CA PRO A 39 -1.27 6.26 -2.96
C PRO A 39 0.18 5.85 -2.73
N ASP A 40 1.04 6.80 -2.34
CA ASP A 40 2.44 6.53 -1.97
C ASP A 40 2.59 5.76 -0.65
N LEU A 41 1.61 5.91 0.25
CA LEU A 41 1.59 5.32 1.58
C LEU A 41 0.20 4.75 1.90
N VAL A 42 0.18 3.52 2.41
CA VAL A 42 -1.01 2.90 3.00
C VAL A 42 -0.86 2.87 4.51
N ILE A 43 -1.84 3.40 5.23
CA ILE A 43 -1.88 3.38 6.70
C ILE A 43 -3.01 2.44 7.13
N ALA A 44 -2.65 1.26 7.64
CA ALA A 44 -3.61 0.36 8.27
C ALA A 44 -3.78 0.74 9.74
N LEU A 45 -4.98 1.20 10.12
CA LEU A 45 -5.30 1.60 11.49
C LEU A 45 -6.46 0.77 12.02
N GLY A 46 -6.16 -0.24 12.83
CA GLY A 46 -7.15 -1.15 13.40
C GLY A 46 -6.51 -2.41 13.97
N GLY A 47 -7.31 -3.46 14.17
CA GLY A 47 -6.83 -4.79 14.58
C GLY A 47 -6.22 -5.60 13.43
N GLY A 48 -5.96 -6.89 13.69
CA GLY A 48 -5.34 -7.82 12.73
C GLY A 48 -6.06 -7.87 11.38
N SER A 49 -7.40 -7.91 11.38
CA SER A 49 -8.20 -7.93 10.15
C SER A 49 -7.96 -6.73 9.23
N VAL A 50 -7.77 -5.52 9.80
CA VAL A 50 -7.49 -4.31 9.02
C VAL A 50 -6.08 -4.38 8.40
N ILE A 51 -5.11 -4.86 9.16
CA ILE A 51 -3.73 -5.01 8.70
C ILE A 51 -3.66 -6.06 7.59
N ASP A 52 -4.34 -7.19 7.76
CA ASP A 52 -4.34 -8.29 6.80
C ASP A 52 -5.08 -7.92 5.51
N ALA A 53 -6.22 -7.20 5.60
CA ALA A 53 -6.90 -6.65 4.43
C ALA A 53 -5.97 -5.71 3.63
N ALA A 54 -5.28 -4.79 4.32
CA ALA A 54 -4.34 -3.88 3.66
C ALA A 54 -3.20 -4.63 2.95
N LYS A 55 -2.61 -5.64 3.60
CA LYS A 55 -1.57 -6.49 2.99
C LYS A 55 -2.09 -7.25 1.78
N ALA A 56 -3.28 -7.84 1.88
CA ALA A 56 -3.89 -8.60 0.79
C ALA A 56 -4.10 -7.72 -0.45
N VAL A 57 -4.60 -6.49 -0.27
CA VAL A 57 -4.76 -5.52 -1.36
C VAL A 57 -3.42 -5.17 -2.01
N ILE A 58 -2.41 -4.80 -1.20
CA ILE A 58 -1.08 -4.44 -1.70
C ILE A 58 -0.46 -5.60 -2.47
N PHE A 59 -0.53 -6.81 -1.90
CA PHE A 59 -0.01 -8.03 -2.51
C PHE A 59 -0.73 -8.32 -3.83
N ALA A 60 -2.06 -8.31 -3.85
CA ALA A 60 -2.85 -8.59 -5.06
C ALA A 60 -2.57 -7.58 -6.18
N LEU A 61 -2.42 -6.29 -5.85
CA LEU A 61 -2.04 -5.27 -6.84
C LEU A 61 -0.62 -5.50 -7.40
N ALA A 62 0.33 -5.88 -6.54
CA ALA A 62 1.69 -6.18 -6.99
C ALA A 62 1.74 -7.39 -7.94
N GLN A 63 0.93 -8.42 -7.69
CA GLN A 63 0.86 -9.61 -8.56
C GLN A 63 0.15 -9.32 -9.89
N THR A 64 -0.89 -8.50 -9.86
CA THR A 64 -1.70 -8.19 -11.05
C THR A 64 -1.10 -7.06 -11.90
N ARG A 65 -0.06 -6.37 -11.41
CA ARG A 65 0.62 -5.28 -12.12
C ARG A 65 2.15 -5.35 -11.99
N PRO A 66 2.80 -6.34 -12.62
CA PRO A 66 4.26 -6.46 -12.60
C PRO A 66 4.98 -5.23 -13.18
N ASP A 67 4.34 -4.54 -14.14
CA ASP A 67 4.90 -3.36 -14.83
C ASP A 67 4.41 -2.02 -14.27
N ALA A 68 3.66 -2.01 -13.17
CA ALA A 68 3.39 -0.77 -12.45
C ALA A 68 4.71 -0.32 -11.81
N ARG A 69 5.52 0.40 -12.60
CA ARG A 69 6.84 0.89 -12.25
C ARG A 69 6.70 1.95 -11.14
N ARG A 70 6.38 1.50 -9.92
CA ARG A 70 6.55 2.30 -8.72
C ARG A 70 8.04 2.43 -8.51
N GLU A 71 8.59 3.55 -8.94
CA GLU A 71 9.92 3.93 -8.51
C GLU A 71 9.90 4.01 -6.99
N ARG A 72 10.59 3.07 -6.34
CA ARG A 72 10.79 3.16 -4.89
C ARG A 72 11.42 4.52 -4.62
N PRO A 73 10.94 5.28 -3.61
CA PRO A 73 11.63 6.49 -3.18
C PRO A 73 13.11 6.20 -3.01
N ALA A 74 13.97 7.12 -3.44
CA ALA A 74 15.42 6.89 -3.41
C ALA A 74 15.93 6.50 -2.01
N SER A 75 15.26 7.00 -0.95
CA SER A 75 15.52 6.68 0.45
C SER A 75 15.20 5.24 0.86
N TRP A 76 14.39 4.51 0.09
CA TRP A 76 14.02 3.11 0.34
C TRP A 76 14.85 2.12 -0.50
N ARG A 77 15.58 2.59 -1.52
CA ARG A 77 16.41 1.69 -2.34
C ARG A 77 17.53 1.13 -1.47
N SER A 78 17.54 -0.18 -1.26
CA SER A 78 18.70 -0.86 -0.68
C SER A 78 19.93 -0.52 -1.52
N PRO A 79 21.09 -0.23 -0.90
CA PRO A 79 22.33 -0.09 -1.66
C PRO A 79 22.55 -1.38 -2.47
N PRO A 80 23.03 -1.28 -3.71
CA PRO A 80 23.31 -2.46 -4.52
C PRO A 80 24.24 -3.41 -3.74
N PRO A 81 24.08 -4.73 -3.85
CA PRO A 81 24.97 -5.69 -3.21
C PRO A 81 26.43 -5.34 -3.57
N ALA A 82 27.32 -5.30 -2.57
CA ALA A 82 28.69 -4.84 -2.71
C ALA A 82 29.62 -5.73 -3.57
N ALA A 83 29.08 -6.60 -4.43
CA ALA A 83 29.87 -7.55 -5.20
C ALA A 83 29.24 -7.88 -6.57
N GLN A 84 29.31 -6.91 -7.50
CA GLN A 84 29.63 -7.18 -8.92
C GLN A 84 30.71 -6.21 -9.42
N ALA A 85 31.56 -5.75 -8.50
CA ALA A 85 32.82 -5.11 -8.83
C ALA A 85 33.95 -6.09 -8.50
N LEU A 86 34.06 -7.15 -9.31
CA LEU A 86 35.30 -7.83 -9.71
C LEU A 86 34.90 -8.95 -10.68
N LYS A 87 35.69 -9.06 -11.74
CA LYS A 87 35.54 -9.91 -12.93
C LYS A 87 35.17 -11.35 -12.64
#